data_AF-A0A2V9REG7-F1
#
_entry.id   AF-A0A2V9REG7-F1
#
_cell.length_a   1.000
_cell.length_b   1.000
_cell.length_c   1.000
_cell.angle_alpha   90.00
_cell.angle_beta   90.00
_cell.angle_gamma   90.00
#
_symmetry.space_group_name_H-M   'P 1'
#
loop_
_entity.id
_entity.type
_entity.pdbx_description
1 polymer ?
#
loop_
_entity_poly.entity_id
_entity_poly.type
_entity_poly.pdbx_seq_one_letter_code
_entity_poly.pdbx_strand_id
1 'polypeptide(L)'
;MSKFQEPVEIEGHLIDSGILKYAFDKIVEHEGQFEVLDFRIGKNNQETSKVRMLVKAHSQEQLEEILAALEDFGAVVDWEDCNFVETQRDGLLPDDFYSTTNFDTFVKVKGEWFPVTNQKMDSVIVWEDGYATTKKISEVKKGDWIATGRKGIRVRPQERSREYSVFDFMSNDLTAEVNKSLLIAEIAKEIVHVKESGKKVALVPGPAIIHSGADQYLKEIIQMGFIDVVLTGNAFAVHDIEKALLNTSLGVNQSTGKAVEGGHRNHLWAINEINKTGGIERACESGLLKSGLMYECIRLGIHTVLAGSIRDDGPLVDVITDCVQAQKKYIEALEDVAVVLMLASTLHSIAVGNLLKGSVKTVCVDINESTPLKLSNRGSKQAIGIVTDVSFFLSILASELKKQQQECVESAKHKTIQKT
;
A
#
# COMPACT_ATOMS: atom_id res chain seq x y z
N MET A 1 -45.49 -10.50 -6.28
CA MET A 1 -44.43 -11.49 -6.01
C MET A 1 -43.24 -11.10 -6.86
N SER A 2 -42.12 -10.72 -6.26
CA SER A 2 -40.87 -10.39 -6.95
C SER A 2 -40.45 -11.60 -7.78
N LYS A 3 -40.24 -11.39 -9.09
CA LYS A 3 -40.00 -12.46 -10.07
C LYS A 3 -38.51 -12.81 -10.19
N PHE A 4 -37.65 -11.99 -9.60
CA PHE A 4 -36.19 -12.07 -9.65
C PHE A 4 -35.67 -12.26 -8.24
N GLN A 5 -34.92 -13.34 -8.03
CA GLN A 5 -34.37 -13.70 -6.74
C GLN A 5 -33.09 -14.52 -6.91
N GLU A 6 -32.14 -14.33 -6.01
CA GLU A 6 -30.85 -14.99 -6.07
C GLU A 6 -30.35 -15.33 -4.66
N PRO A 7 -29.91 -16.57 -4.39
CA PRO A 7 -29.31 -16.93 -3.12
C PRO A 7 -27.89 -16.37 -3.01
N VAL A 8 -27.64 -15.70 -1.89
CA VAL A 8 -26.37 -15.06 -1.55
C VAL A 8 -25.85 -15.63 -0.25
N GLU A 9 -24.54 -15.82 -0.18
CA GLU A 9 -23.84 -16.25 1.03
C GLU A 9 -22.77 -15.26 1.44
N ILE A 10 -22.72 -14.89 2.72
CA ILE A 10 -21.68 -14.03 3.28
C ILE A 10 -21.03 -14.78 4.44
N GLU A 11 -19.70 -14.78 4.49
CA GLU A 11 -18.92 -15.42 5.56
C GLU A 11 -17.84 -14.46 6.08
N GLY A 12 -17.72 -14.36 7.41
CA GLY A 12 -16.76 -13.48 8.09
C GLY A 12 -17.20 -13.19 9.52
N HIS A 13 -16.60 -12.22 10.21
CA HIS A 13 -17.11 -11.74 11.51
C HIS A 13 -18.38 -10.89 11.39
N LEU A 14 -19.47 -11.45 10.85
CA LEU A 14 -20.65 -10.75 10.33
C LEU A 14 -21.36 -9.80 11.31
N ILE A 15 -21.42 -10.19 12.59
CA ILE A 15 -22.13 -9.44 13.64
C ILE A 15 -21.22 -8.32 14.16
N ASP A 16 -20.02 -8.67 14.62
CA ASP A 16 -19.09 -7.74 15.29
C ASP A 16 -18.60 -6.63 14.35
N SER A 17 -18.35 -6.96 13.09
CA SER A 17 -17.91 -5.99 12.07
C SER A 17 -19.06 -5.15 11.49
N GLY A 18 -20.32 -5.46 11.85
CA GLY A 18 -21.51 -4.83 11.29
C GLY A 18 -21.82 -5.18 9.83
N ILE A 19 -21.02 -6.06 9.19
CA ILE A 19 -21.19 -6.48 7.78
C ILE A 19 -22.64 -6.92 7.51
N LEU A 20 -23.24 -7.71 8.41
CA LEU A 20 -24.61 -8.19 8.22
C LEU A 20 -25.63 -7.05 8.17
N LYS A 21 -25.46 -6.05 9.04
CA LYS A 21 -26.31 -4.87 9.08
C LYS A 21 -26.15 -4.07 7.79
N TYR A 22 -24.92 -3.79 7.36
CA TYR A 22 -24.67 -3.03 6.14
C TYR A 22 -25.20 -3.74 4.89
N ALA A 23 -25.06 -5.06 4.81
CA ALA A 23 -25.63 -5.85 3.72
C ALA A 23 -27.16 -5.71 3.67
N PHE A 24 -27.85 -5.80 4.82
CA PHE A 24 -29.30 -5.61 4.89
C PHE A 24 -29.70 -4.18 4.54
N ASP A 25 -29.02 -3.18 5.10
CA ASP A 25 -29.28 -1.76 4.82
C ASP A 25 -29.13 -1.49 3.31
N LYS A 26 -28.09 -2.04 2.66
CA LYS A 26 -27.88 -1.91 1.21
C LYS A 26 -28.97 -2.55 0.38
N ILE A 27 -29.43 -3.74 0.74
CA ILE A 27 -30.55 -4.39 0.04
C ILE A 27 -31.79 -3.50 0.12
N VAL A 28 -32.08 -2.91 1.28
CA VAL A 28 -33.25 -2.03 1.47
C VAL A 28 -33.07 -0.67 0.77
N GLU A 29 -31.88 -0.08 0.79
CA GLU A 29 -31.56 1.17 0.09
C GLU A 29 -31.83 1.08 -1.42
N HIS A 30 -31.57 -0.08 -2.01
CA HIS A 30 -31.86 -0.38 -3.42
C HIS A 30 -33.30 -0.92 -3.62
N GLU A 31 -34.21 -0.73 -2.66
CA GLU A 31 -35.60 -1.19 -2.68
C GLU A 31 -35.76 -2.72 -2.90
N GLY A 32 -34.74 -3.49 -2.53
CA GLY A 32 -34.76 -4.94 -2.53
C GLY A 32 -35.35 -5.54 -1.26
N GLN A 33 -35.54 -6.85 -1.26
CA GLN A 33 -35.96 -7.63 -0.10
C GLN A 33 -34.98 -8.78 0.13
N PHE A 34 -34.86 -9.23 1.38
CA PHE A 34 -34.07 -10.41 1.71
C PHE A 34 -34.85 -11.39 2.58
N GLU A 35 -34.53 -12.67 2.46
CA GLU A 35 -35.03 -13.74 3.30
C GLU A 35 -33.84 -14.58 3.78
N VAL A 36 -33.57 -14.60 5.08
CA VAL A 36 -32.47 -15.41 5.64
C VAL A 36 -32.88 -16.89 5.59
N LEU A 37 -32.10 -17.69 4.86
CA LEU A 37 -32.33 -19.12 4.66
C LEU A 37 -31.59 -19.97 5.71
N ASP A 38 -30.33 -19.64 5.98
CA ASP A 38 -29.50 -20.28 7.01
C ASP A 38 -28.62 -19.22 7.68
N PHE A 39 -28.43 -19.35 9.00
CA PHE A 39 -27.51 -18.48 9.73
C PHE A 39 -26.77 -19.25 10.80
N ARG A 40 -25.44 -19.30 10.67
CA ARG A 40 -24.54 -19.97 11.60
C ARG A 40 -23.65 -18.94 12.26
N ILE A 41 -23.75 -18.86 13.58
CA ILE A 41 -22.96 -17.94 14.38
C ILE A 41 -21.70 -18.67 14.84
N GLY A 42 -20.54 -18.02 14.69
CA GLY A 42 -19.28 -18.50 15.26
C GLY A 42 -19.38 -18.66 16.77
N LYS A 43 -18.82 -19.72 17.34
CA LYS A 43 -19.04 -20.06 18.76
C LYS A 43 -18.26 -19.17 19.72
N ASN A 44 -17.23 -18.51 19.21
CA ASN A 44 -16.37 -17.60 19.94
C ASN A 44 -15.97 -16.45 19.02
N ASN A 45 -15.26 -15.47 19.58
CA ASN A 45 -14.82 -14.31 18.84
C ASN A 45 -13.88 -14.67 17.67
N GLN A 46 -13.07 -15.72 17.73
CA GLN A 46 -12.16 -16.07 16.62
C GLN A 46 -12.86 -16.80 15.47
N GLU A 47 -14.05 -17.36 15.68
CA GLU A 47 -14.78 -18.09 14.63
C GLU A 47 -15.61 -17.15 13.74
N THR A 48 -15.58 -17.41 12.43
CA THR A 48 -16.42 -16.70 11.47
C THR A 48 -17.89 -17.12 11.59
N SER A 49 -18.78 -16.19 11.31
CA SER A 49 -20.21 -16.45 11.11
C SER A 49 -20.51 -16.55 9.62
N LYS A 50 -21.59 -17.24 9.29
CA LYS A 50 -21.99 -17.52 7.91
C LYS A 50 -23.49 -17.32 7.76
N VAL A 51 -23.91 -16.50 6.81
CA VAL A 51 -25.31 -16.27 6.47
C VAL A 51 -25.56 -16.68 5.03
N ARG A 52 -26.64 -17.40 4.81
CA ARG A 52 -27.21 -17.63 3.48
C ARG A 52 -28.57 -16.95 3.43
N MET A 53 -28.78 -16.06 2.48
CA MET A 53 -30.02 -15.33 2.32
C MET A 53 -30.47 -15.31 0.86
N LEU A 54 -31.77 -15.24 0.62
CA LEU A 54 -32.34 -15.06 -0.70
C LEU A 54 -32.61 -13.57 -0.90
N VAL A 55 -31.91 -12.94 -1.84
CA VAL A 55 -32.13 -11.55 -2.24
C VAL A 55 -33.20 -11.52 -3.32
N LYS A 56 -34.15 -10.60 -3.23
CA LYS A 56 -35.29 -10.47 -4.14
C LYS A 56 -35.40 -9.04 -4.64
N ALA A 57 -35.72 -8.88 -5.92
CA ALA A 57 -35.88 -7.58 -6.56
C ALA A 57 -37.10 -7.55 -7.50
N HIS A 58 -37.50 -6.35 -7.92
CA HIS A 58 -38.62 -6.12 -8.82
C HIS A 58 -38.23 -6.27 -10.31
N SER A 59 -36.96 -6.07 -10.64
CA SER A 59 -36.38 -6.27 -11.98
C SER A 59 -35.04 -7.00 -11.91
N GLN A 60 -34.58 -7.54 -13.05
CA GLN A 60 -33.25 -8.15 -13.17
C GLN A 60 -32.12 -7.13 -12.97
N GLU A 61 -32.26 -5.94 -13.56
CA GLU A 61 -31.30 -4.84 -13.42
C GLU A 61 -31.11 -4.42 -11.95
N GLN A 62 -32.22 -4.29 -11.22
CA GLN A 62 -32.17 -3.98 -9.78
C GLN A 62 -31.53 -5.11 -8.97
N LEU A 63 -31.81 -6.37 -9.32
CA LEU A 63 -31.15 -7.52 -8.68
C LEU A 63 -29.63 -7.45 -8.88
N GLU A 64 -29.18 -7.19 -10.11
CA GLU A 64 -27.76 -7.05 -10.44
C GLU A 64 -27.10 -5.89 -9.69
N GLU A 65 -27.77 -4.75 -9.54
CA GLU A 65 -27.30 -3.62 -8.73
C GLU A 65 -27.15 -4.00 -7.25
N ILE A 66 -28.16 -4.67 -6.67
CA ILE A 66 -28.11 -5.11 -5.26
C ILE A 66 -26.97 -6.11 -5.07
N LEU A 67 -26.85 -7.10 -5.95
CA LEU A 67 -25.80 -8.11 -5.87
C LEU A 67 -24.40 -7.46 -6.00
N ALA A 68 -24.25 -6.50 -6.91
CA ALA A 68 -23.02 -5.73 -7.05
C ALA A 68 -22.69 -4.93 -5.78
N ALA A 69 -23.69 -4.31 -5.14
CA ALA A 69 -23.50 -3.59 -3.88
C ALA A 69 -23.14 -4.53 -2.72
N LEU A 70 -23.63 -5.78 -2.74
CA LEU A 70 -23.34 -6.78 -1.72
C LEU A 70 -21.94 -7.40 -1.83
N GLU A 71 -21.32 -7.38 -3.01
CA GLU A 71 -19.94 -7.86 -3.21
C GLU A 71 -18.92 -7.13 -2.34
N ASP A 72 -19.12 -5.82 -2.12
CA ASP A 72 -18.31 -5.02 -1.19
C ASP A 72 -18.31 -5.57 0.25
N PHE A 73 -19.32 -6.37 0.58
CA PHE A 73 -19.52 -7.01 1.88
C PHE A 73 -19.21 -8.51 1.85
N GLY A 74 -18.63 -9.02 0.76
CA GLY A 74 -18.19 -10.40 0.62
C GLY A 74 -19.29 -11.40 0.33
N ALA A 75 -20.40 -10.91 -0.21
CA ALA A 75 -21.43 -11.76 -0.78
C ALA A 75 -20.92 -12.59 -1.95
N VAL A 76 -21.21 -13.88 -1.89
CA VAL A 76 -21.04 -14.82 -2.99
C VAL A 76 -22.42 -15.16 -3.53
N VAL A 77 -22.57 -14.92 -4.82
CA VAL A 77 -23.74 -15.29 -5.60
C VAL A 77 -23.38 -16.59 -6.31
N ASP A 78 -24.12 -17.65 -6.01
CA ASP A 78 -24.01 -18.95 -6.69
C ASP A 78 -22.70 -19.75 -6.47
N TRP A 79 -22.80 -21.09 -6.55
CA TRP A 79 -21.74 -22.07 -6.25
C TRP A 79 -21.04 -22.58 -7.50
N GLU A 80 -21.24 -21.95 -8.65
CA GLU A 80 -20.58 -22.33 -9.89
C GLU A 80 -19.07 -22.05 -9.85
N ASP A 81 -18.32 -22.80 -10.65
CA ASP A 81 -16.90 -22.54 -10.83
C ASP A 81 -16.70 -21.24 -11.62
N CYS A 82 -15.58 -20.57 -11.37
CA CYS A 82 -15.18 -19.38 -12.08
C CYS A 82 -14.92 -19.69 -13.55
N ASN A 83 -15.47 -18.86 -14.43
CA ASN A 83 -15.26 -18.99 -15.86
C ASN A 83 -13.95 -18.32 -16.27
N PHE A 84 -13.09 -19.05 -16.95
CA PHE A 84 -11.83 -18.53 -17.48
C PHE A 84 -11.82 -18.58 -19.01
N VAL A 85 -11.39 -17.49 -19.63
CA VAL A 85 -11.27 -17.36 -21.08
C VAL A 85 -9.82 -17.07 -21.44
N GLU A 86 -9.29 -17.84 -22.40
CA GLU A 86 -7.94 -17.66 -22.91
C GLU A 86 -7.83 -16.38 -23.76
N THR A 87 -6.88 -15.51 -23.42
CA THR A 87 -6.61 -14.31 -24.21
C THR A 87 -5.83 -14.61 -25.49
N GLN A 88 -6.23 -13.94 -26.58
CA GLN A 88 -5.71 -14.18 -27.92
C GLN A 88 -4.46 -13.34 -28.26
N ARG A 89 -4.15 -12.32 -27.46
CA ARG A 89 -3.04 -11.39 -27.70
C ARG A 89 -2.55 -10.76 -26.40
N ASP A 90 -1.26 -10.47 -26.34
CA ASP A 90 -0.66 -9.66 -25.27
C ASP A 90 -1.45 -8.37 -25.03
N GLY A 91 -1.72 -8.08 -23.77
CA GLY A 91 -2.43 -6.88 -23.31
C GLY A 91 -3.91 -6.79 -23.70
N LEU A 92 -4.50 -7.85 -24.27
CA LEU A 92 -5.94 -7.90 -24.58
C LEU A 92 -6.68 -8.68 -23.48
N LEU A 93 -7.82 -8.16 -23.05
CA LEU A 93 -8.70 -8.82 -22.09
C LEU A 93 -9.96 -9.32 -22.81
N PRO A 94 -10.59 -10.41 -22.35
CA PRO A 94 -11.95 -10.78 -22.76
C PRO A 94 -12.94 -9.65 -22.44
N ASP A 95 -14.03 -9.52 -23.19
CA ASP A 95 -15.00 -8.41 -23.02
C ASP A 95 -15.61 -8.35 -21.62
N ASP A 96 -15.89 -9.51 -21.01
CA ASP A 96 -16.50 -9.65 -19.68
C ASP A 96 -15.47 -10.00 -18.59
N PHE A 97 -14.26 -9.42 -18.65
CA PHE A 97 -13.23 -9.69 -17.65
C PHE A 97 -13.62 -9.18 -16.25
N TYR A 98 -13.26 -9.92 -15.20
CA TYR A 98 -13.41 -9.43 -13.83
C TYR A 98 -12.29 -8.45 -13.48
N SER A 99 -12.66 -7.23 -13.08
CA SER A 99 -11.71 -6.22 -12.57
C SER A 99 -11.58 -6.34 -11.05
N THR A 100 -10.35 -6.56 -10.57
CA THR A 100 -10.09 -6.81 -9.15
C THR A 100 -10.22 -5.57 -8.27
N THR A 101 -10.63 -5.78 -7.02
CA THR A 101 -10.48 -4.82 -5.92
C THR A 101 -9.10 -4.98 -5.25
N ASN A 102 -8.81 -4.20 -4.21
CA ASN A 102 -7.62 -4.40 -3.38
C ASN A 102 -7.84 -5.40 -2.23
N PHE A 103 -9.04 -5.94 -2.07
CA PHE A 103 -9.38 -6.90 -1.01
C PHE A 103 -9.00 -8.33 -1.38
N ASP A 104 -8.83 -9.17 -0.36
CA ASP A 104 -8.55 -10.59 -0.53
C ASP A 104 -9.61 -11.23 -1.43
N THR A 105 -9.18 -11.81 -2.55
CA THR A 105 -10.09 -12.44 -3.51
C THR A 105 -9.81 -13.93 -3.56
N PHE A 106 -10.85 -14.73 -3.78
CA PHE A 106 -10.79 -16.17 -3.98
C PHE A 106 -11.54 -16.52 -5.26
N VAL A 107 -11.06 -17.53 -5.98
CA VAL A 107 -11.76 -18.08 -7.14
C VAL A 107 -12.06 -19.55 -6.93
N LYS A 108 -13.19 -20.00 -7.43
CA LYS A 108 -13.63 -21.38 -7.33
C LYS A 108 -13.28 -22.13 -8.62
N VAL A 109 -12.57 -23.25 -8.52
CA VAL A 109 -12.20 -24.08 -9.65
C VAL A 109 -12.42 -25.55 -9.28
N LYS A 110 -13.21 -26.27 -10.07
CA LYS A 110 -13.56 -27.69 -9.84
C LYS A 110 -14.14 -27.94 -8.45
N GLY A 111 -14.97 -27.04 -7.95
CA GLY A 111 -15.60 -27.15 -6.64
C GLY A 111 -14.78 -26.58 -5.47
N GLU A 112 -13.50 -26.26 -5.67
CA GLU A 112 -12.57 -25.84 -4.61
C GLU A 112 -12.23 -24.35 -4.69
N TRP A 113 -12.07 -23.69 -3.54
CA TRP A 113 -11.72 -22.28 -3.46
C TRP A 113 -10.21 -22.07 -3.36
N PHE A 114 -9.66 -21.30 -4.28
CA PHE A 114 -8.25 -20.93 -4.33
C PHE A 114 -8.08 -19.45 -3.98
N PRO A 115 -7.15 -19.08 -3.08
CA PRO A 115 -6.81 -17.68 -2.84
C PRO A 115 -6.12 -17.09 -4.08
N VAL A 116 -6.46 -15.85 -4.40
CA VAL A 116 -5.77 -15.09 -5.45
C VAL A 116 -4.53 -14.43 -4.87
N THR A 117 -3.36 -14.73 -5.44
CA THR A 117 -2.08 -14.17 -5.01
C THR A 117 -1.78 -12.81 -5.67
N ASN A 118 -0.82 -12.07 -5.11
CA ASN A 118 -0.39 -10.75 -5.59
C ASN A 118 -1.51 -9.71 -5.69
N GLN A 119 -2.54 -9.83 -4.83
CA GLN A 119 -3.75 -9.01 -4.85
C GLN A 119 -3.46 -7.51 -4.93
N LYS A 120 -4.08 -6.87 -5.93
CA LYS A 120 -4.03 -5.42 -6.17
C LYS A 120 -5.25 -5.04 -7.02
N MET A 121 -5.73 -3.82 -6.86
CA MET A 121 -6.88 -3.33 -7.63
C MET A 121 -6.55 -3.09 -9.10
N ASP A 122 -7.56 -2.82 -9.92
CA ASP A 122 -7.45 -2.47 -11.33
C ASP A 122 -6.55 -3.45 -12.09
N SER A 123 -6.80 -4.73 -11.87
CA SER A 123 -6.05 -5.86 -12.43
C SER A 123 -7.01 -6.97 -12.84
N VAL A 124 -6.50 -8.01 -13.49
CA VAL A 124 -7.28 -9.21 -13.83
C VAL A 124 -6.78 -10.41 -13.06
N ILE A 125 -7.65 -11.38 -12.82
CA ILE A 125 -7.29 -12.67 -12.23
C ILE A 125 -6.91 -13.62 -13.37
N VAL A 126 -5.70 -14.17 -13.30
CA VAL A 126 -5.19 -15.18 -14.22
C VAL A 126 -5.07 -16.51 -13.49
N TRP A 127 -5.57 -17.57 -14.13
CA TRP A 127 -5.35 -18.95 -13.70
C TRP A 127 -4.16 -19.55 -14.44
N GLU A 128 -3.10 -19.85 -13.72
CA GLU A 128 -1.87 -20.43 -14.26
C GLU A 128 -1.29 -21.45 -13.29
N ASP A 129 -0.73 -22.55 -13.80
CA ASP A 129 -0.01 -23.56 -13.01
C ASP A 129 -0.74 -24.07 -11.74
N GLY A 130 -2.08 -24.09 -11.76
CA GLY A 130 -2.91 -24.57 -10.66
C GLY A 130 -3.15 -23.57 -9.52
N TYR A 131 -2.80 -22.30 -9.71
CA TYR A 131 -3.12 -21.22 -8.76
C TYR A 131 -3.71 -20.00 -9.49
N ALA A 132 -4.34 -19.12 -8.71
CA ALA A 132 -4.88 -17.86 -9.19
C ALA A 132 -3.98 -16.70 -8.75
N THR A 133 -3.69 -15.77 -9.65
CA THR A 133 -2.86 -14.59 -9.37
C THR A 133 -3.41 -13.37 -10.08
N THR A 134 -3.13 -12.17 -9.58
CA THR A 134 -3.49 -10.95 -10.31
C THR A 134 -2.35 -10.46 -11.21
N LYS A 135 -2.69 -10.08 -12.45
CA LYS A 135 -1.77 -9.44 -13.40
C LYS A 135 -2.31 -8.06 -13.82
N LYS A 136 -1.43 -7.07 -13.96
CA LYS A 136 -1.78 -5.82 -14.65
C LYS A 136 -2.00 -6.11 -16.13
N ILE A 137 -2.81 -5.28 -16.79
CA ILE A 137 -3.12 -5.44 -18.23
C ILE A 137 -1.83 -5.48 -19.07
N SER A 138 -0.83 -4.67 -18.72
CA SER A 138 0.49 -4.67 -19.36
C SER A 138 1.27 -5.98 -19.23
N GLU A 139 0.94 -6.82 -18.25
CA GLU A 139 1.59 -8.10 -17.98
C GLU A 139 0.87 -9.28 -18.65
N VAL A 140 -0.36 -9.09 -19.12
CA VAL A 140 -1.17 -10.13 -19.76
C VAL A 140 -0.52 -10.59 -21.06
N LYS A 141 -0.36 -11.91 -21.20
CA LYS A 141 0.24 -12.57 -22.36
C LYS A 141 -0.77 -13.41 -23.10
N LYS A 142 -0.60 -13.53 -24.42
CA LYS A 142 -1.36 -14.50 -25.22
C LYS A 142 -1.30 -15.89 -24.56
N GLY A 143 -2.45 -16.52 -24.36
CA GLY A 143 -2.57 -17.81 -23.69
C GLY A 143 -2.89 -17.73 -22.19
N ASP A 144 -2.84 -16.54 -21.57
CA ASP A 144 -3.32 -16.35 -20.20
C ASP A 144 -4.83 -16.64 -20.11
N TRP A 145 -5.23 -17.44 -19.12
CA TRP A 145 -6.62 -17.76 -18.82
C TRP A 145 -7.17 -16.76 -17.81
N ILE A 146 -8.03 -15.85 -18.27
CA ILE A 146 -8.51 -14.71 -17.50
C ILE A 146 -9.92 -14.97 -16.96
N ALA A 147 -10.13 -14.68 -15.67
CA ALA A 147 -11.44 -14.79 -15.04
C ALA A 147 -12.44 -13.81 -15.68
N THR A 148 -13.65 -14.30 -15.94
CA THR A 148 -14.73 -13.53 -16.58
C THR A 148 -16.03 -13.66 -15.78
N GLY A 149 -16.86 -12.62 -15.86
CA GLY A 149 -18.06 -12.48 -15.06
C GLY A 149 -17.75 -12.42 -13.56
N ARG A 150 -18.76 -12.73 -12.74
CA ARG A 150 -18.67 -12.69 -11.25
C ARG A 150 -18.82 -14.07 -10.60
N LYS A 151 -19.24 -15.07 -11.37
CA LYS A 151 -19.48 -16.43 -10.88
C LYS A 151 -18.20 -17.07 -10.37
N GLY A 152 -18.29 -17.76 -9.23
CA GLY A 152 -17.14 -18.42 -8.62
C GLY A 152 -16.05 -17.47 -8.16
N ILE A 153 -16.33 -16.17 -7.98
CA ILE A 153 -15.39 -15.19 -7.41
C ILE A 153 -15.95 -14.74 -6.06
N ARG A 154 -15.10 -14.75 -5.03
CA ARG A 154 -15.44 -14.30 -3.68
C ARG A 154 -14.43 -13.25 -3.23
N VAL A 155 -14.91 -12.05 -2.93
CA VAL A 155 -14.13 -11.02 -2.26
C VAL A 155 -14.33 -11.15 -0.75
N ARG A 156 -13.26 -11.09 0.03
CA ARG A 156 -13.33 -11.03 1.49
C ARG A 156 -13.07 -9.58 1.93
N PRO A 157 -14.08 -8.89 2.47
CA PRO A 157 -13.91 -7.54 2.98
C PRO A 157 -12.84 -7.50 4.06
N GLN A 158 -12.22 -6.34 4.21
CA GLN A 158 -11.29 -6.13 5.30
C GLN A 158 -12.06 -6.07 6.63
N GLU A 159 -11.79 -7.03 7.51
CA GLU A 159 -12.33 -7.03 8.86
C GLU A 159 -11.65 -5.92 9.68
N ARG A 160 -12.43 -5.14 10.41
CA ARG A 160 -11.89 -4.17 11.37
C ARG A 160 -11.25 -4.91 12.53
N SER A 161 -10.04 -4.52 12.94
CA SER A 161 -9.40 -5.13 14.11
C SER A 161 -10.24 -4.87 15.37
N ARG A 162 -10.20 -5.82 16.30
CA ARG A 162 -10.84 -5.69 17.62
C ARG A 162 -10.00 -4.91 18.62
N GLU A 163 -8.69 -4.83 18.38
CA GLU A 163 -7.79 -4.00 19.18
C GLU A 163 -7.86 -2.56 18.67
N TYR A 164 -7.76 -1.60 19.59
CA TYR A 164 -7.75 -0.18 19.23
C TYR A 164 -6.49 0.11 18.39
N SER A 165 -6.62 0.06 17.07
CA SER A 165 -5.61 0.53 16.13
C SER A 165 -6.07 1.84 15.55
N VAL A 166 -5.17 2.82 15.52
CA VAL A 166 -5.42 4.13 14.91
C VAL A 166 -5.81 4.02 13.43
N PHE A 167 -5.39 2.94 12.77
CA PHE A 167 -5.78 2.62 11.40
C PHE A 167 -7.26 2.28 11.26
N ASP A 168 -7.91 1.66 12.25
CA ASP A 168 -9.33 1.29 12.18
C ASP A 168 -10.26 2.45 12.53
N PHE A 169 -9.82 3.38 13.39
CA PHE A 169 -10.63 4.53 13.80
C PHE A 169 -10.59 5.68 12.78
N MET A 170 -9.44 5.87 12.11
CA MET A 170 -9.22 7.02 11.23
C MET A 170 -9.16 6.68 9.74
N SER A 171 -9.38 5.42 9.36
CA SER A 171 -9.66 5.05 7.98
C SER A 171 -10.96 5.74 7.55
N ASN A 172 -10.83 6.93 6.95
CA ASN A 172 -11.82 7.75 6.21
C ASN A 172 -11.70 9.25 6.51
N ASP A 173 -10.97 9.67 7.55
CA ASP A 173 -10.88 11.08 7.93
C ASP A 173 -9.54 11.70 7.53
N LEU A 174 -9.62 12.84 6.82
CA LEU A 174 -8.47 13.63 6.45
C LEU A 174 -8.09 14.50 7.65
N THR A 175 -6.98 14.16 8.34
CA THR A 175 -6.73 14.68 9.68
C THR A 175 -5.84 15.94 9.65
N ALA A 176 -6.43 17.08 9.28
CA ALA A 176 -5.78 18.38 9.42
C ALA A 176 -5.85 18.91 10.87
N GLU A 177 -6.96 18.66 11.57
CA GLU A 177 -7.32 19.26 12.87
C GLU A 177 -7.31 18.26 14.04
N VAL A 178 -6.32 17.37 14.09
CA VAL A 178 -6.14 16.43 15.19
C VAL A 178 -4.83 16.68 15.94
N ASN A 179 -4.70 16.09 17.13
CA ASN A 179 -3.42 16.05 17.84
C ASN A 179 -2.45 15.11 17.11
N LYS A 180 -1.69 15.70 16.17
CA LYS A 180 -0.75 14.99 15.30
C LYS A 180 0.31 14.22 16.08
N SER A 181 0.77 14.72 17.22
CA SER A 181 1.82 14.06 18.01
C SER A 181 1.36 12.72 18.57
N LEU A 182 0.11 12.63 19.06
CA LEU A 182 -0.46 11.37 19.53
C LEU A 182 -0.62 10.36 18.39
N LEU A 183 -1.10 10.83 17.24
CA LEU A 183 -1.22 10.02 16.03
C LEU A 183 0.14 9.45 15.59
N ILE A 184 1.16 10.30 15.50
CA ILE A 184 2.52 9.88 15.13
C ILE A 184 3.07 8.87 16.12
N ALA A 185 2.74 9.01 17.42
CA ALA A 185 3.19 8.07 18.42
C ALA A 185 2.57 6.67 18.25
N GLU A 186 1.30 6.59 17.89
CA GLU A 186 0.64 5.32 17.58
C GLU A 186 1.17 4.69 16.28
N ILE A 187 1.50 5.51 15.27
CA ILE A 187 2.18 5.04 14.05
C ILE A 187 3.56 4.44 14.40
N ALA A 188 4.30 5.04 15.32
CA ALA A 188 5.59 4.51 15.76
C ALA A 188 5.44 3.13 16.42
N LYS A 189 4.44 2.95 17.29
CA LYS A 189 4.13 1.65 17.92
C LYS A 189 3.79 0.59 16.88
N GLU A 190 2.99 0.95 15.88
CA GLU A 190 2.62 0.04 14.80
C GLU A 190 3.84 -0.40 13.98
N ILE A 191 4.73 0.54 13.64
CA ILE A 191 5.99 0.22 12.94
C ILE A 191 6.82 -0.78 13.74
N VAL A 192 6.97 -0.56 15.05
CA VAL A 192 7.69 -1.49 15.94
C VAL A 192 7.03 -2.87 15.93
N HIS A 193 5.71 -2.93 16.09
CA HIS A 193 4.95 -4.19 16.07
C HIS A 193 5.14 -4.96 14.76
N VAL A 194 5.08 -4.26 13.62
CA VAL A 194 5.34 -4.84 12.29
C VAL A 194 6.74 -5.42 12.19
N LYS A 195 7.75 -4.69 12.69
CA LYS A 195 9.14 -5.19 12.73
C LYS A 195 9.29 -6.41 13.64
N GLU A 196 8.64 -6.43 14.80
CA GLU A 196 8.63 -7.59 15.72
C GLU A 196 7.95 -8.81 15.11
N SER A 197 6.94 -8.62 14.26
CA SER A 197 6.27 -9.69 13.50
C SER A 197 7.09 -10.22 12.30
N GLY A 198 8.26 -9.64 12.03
CA GLY A 198 9.13 -10.02 10.90
C GLY A 198 8.64 -9.53 9.54
N LYS A 199 7.65 -8.62 9.50
CA LYS A 199 7.15 -8.00 8.26
C LYS A 199 7.93 -6.74 7.91
N LYS A 200 7.81 -6.31 6.64
CA LYS A 200 8.58 -5.18 6.10
C LYS A 200 7.83 -3.86 6.20
N VAL A 201 8.59 -2.79 6.30
CA VAL A 201 8.13 -1.40 6.23
C VAL A 201 8.73 -0.74 4.98
N ALA A 202 7.86 -0.23 4.11
CA ALA A 202 8.28 0.51 2.92
C ALA A 202 8.15 2.01 3.11
N LEU A 203 9.08 2.75 2.49
CA LEU A 203 9.11 4.20 2.45
C LEU A 203 8.93 4.67 1.02
N VAL A 204 8.09 5.68 0.83
CA VAL A 204 7.90 6.39 -0.44
C VAL A 204 8.27 7.86 -0.24
N PRO A 205 9.58 8.21 -0.24
CA PRO A 205 10.03 9.56 0.07
C PRO A 205 10.03 10.45 -1.17
N GLY A 206 9.73 11.74 -0.98
CA GLY A 206 9.86 12.80 -1.98
C GLY A 206 11.00 13.78 -1.67
N PRO A 207 11.45 14.56 -2.67
CA PRO A 207 12.61 15.45 -2.53
C PRO A 207 12.40 16.58 -1.50
N ALA A 208 11.16 16.90 -1.15
CA ALA A 208 10.84 17.87 -0.11
C ALA A 208 11.44 17.52 1.27
N ILE A 209 11.70 16.23 1.54
CA ILE A 209 12.41 15.79 2.74
C ILE A 209 13.83 16.38 2.79
N ILE A 210 14.54 16.37 1.66
CA ILE A 210 15.89 16.94 1.57
C ILE A 210 15.81 18.46 1.67
N HIS A 211 14.90 19.09 0.94
CA HIS A 211 14.77 20.55 0.89
C HIS A 211 14.43 21.18 2.25
N SER A 212 13.67 20.47 3.09
CA SER A 212 13.29 20.88 4.44
C SER A 212 14.33 20.55 5.51
N GLY A 213 15.42 19.85 5.16
CA GLY A 213 16.43 19.37 6.11
C GLY A 213 15.96 18.21 7.00
N ALA A 214 14.85 17.57 6.66
CA ALA A 214 14.27 16.47 7.42
C ALA A 214 15.00 15.12 7.20
N ASP A 215 15.92 15.07 6.25
CA ASP A 215 16.77 13.92 5.95
C ASP A 215 17.56 13.42 7.16
N GLN A 216 17.95 14.30 8.08
CA GLN A 216 18.63 13.88 9.32
C GLN A 216 17.76 12.95 10.19
N TYR A 217 16.47 13.25 10.31
CA TYR A 217 15.54 12.43 11.10
C TYR A 217 15.24 11.12 10.39
N LEU A 218 15.06 11.17 9.08
CA LEU A 218 14.86 9.96 8.29
C LEU A 218 16.10 9.04 8.33
N LYS A 219 17.29 9.63 8.33
CA LYS A 219 18.55 8.90 8.50
C LYS A 219 18.59 8.15 9.83
N GLU A 220 18.18 8.78 10.93
CA GLU A 220 18.08 8.11 12.23
C GLU A 220 17.13 6.91 12.20
N ILE A 221 15.95 7.07 11.58
CA ILE A 221 14.93 6.00 11.45
C ILE A 221 15.48 4.82 10.64
N ILE A 222 16.16 5.10 9.52
CA ILE A 222 16.83 4.10 8.69
C ILE A 222 17.92 3.36 9.49
N GLN A 223 18.76 4.10 10.21
CA GLN A 223 19.85 3.51 11.01
C GLN A 223 19.35 2.66 12.19
N MET A 224 18.16 2.96 12.71
CA MET A 224 17.49 2.12 13.71
C MET A 224 16.89 0.82 13.12
N GLY A 225 16.89 0.66 11.79
CA GLY A 225 16.44 -0.56 11.12
C GLY A 225 14.93 -0.66 10.90
N PHE A 226 14.22 0.47 10.93
CA PHE A 226 12.76 0.50 10.78
C PHE A 226 12.28 0.56 9.32
N ILE A 227 13.18 0.73 8.34
CA ILE A 227 12.85 0.81 6.91
C ILE A 227 13.55 -0.32 6.16
N ASP A 228 12.81 -1.10 5.38
CA ASP A 228 13.32 -2.24 4.62
C ASP A 228 13.38 -1.96 3.11
N VAL A 229 12.46 -1.12 2.63
CA VAL A 229 12.24 -0.85 1.20
C VAL A 229 12.08 0.65 0.98
N VAL A 230 12.71 1.19 -0.07
CA VAL A 230 12.57 2.59 -0.50
C VAL A 230 12.13 2.65 -1.95
N LEU A 231 10.97 3.25 -2.21
CA LEU A 231 10.39 3.43 -3.55
C LEU A 231 10.32 4.92 -3.87
N THR A 232 11.17 5.42 -4.77
CA THR A 232 11.26 6.86 -5.05
C THR A 232 11.66 7.14 -6.50
N GLY A 233 11.93 8.40 -6.82
CA GLY A 233 12.36 8.84 -8.15
C GLY A 233 13.73 9.51 -8.14
N ASN A 234 14.20 9.87 -9.34
CA ASN A 234 15.50 10.50 -9.56
C ASN A 234 15.73 11.73 -8.66
N ALA A 235 14.75 12.63 -8.56
CA ALA A 235 14.90 13.89 -7.84
C ALA A 235 15.26 13.72 -6.36
N PHE A 236 14.66 12.77 -5.66
CA PHE A 236 14.98 12.51 -4.24
C PHE A 236 16.43 12.06 -4.08
N ALA A 237 16.84 11.05 -4.87
CA ALA A 237 18.19 10.52 -4.83
C ALA A 237 19.23 11.58 -5.22
N VAL A 238 18.97 12.34 -6.28
CA VAL A 238 19.87 13.41 -6.75
C VAL A 238 20.05 14.49 -5.69
N HIS A 239 18.97 14.96 -5.05
CA HIS A 239 19.10 16.03 -4.05
C HIS A 239 19.74 15.55 -2.75
N ASP A 240 19.54 14.29 -2.35
CA ASP A 240 20.29 13.69 -1.24
C ASP A 240 21.79 13.65 -1.55
N ILE A 241 22.17 13.21 -2.75
CA ILE A 241 23.57 13.15 -3.19
C ILE A 241 24.16 14.54 -3.35
N GLU A 242 23.44 15.50 -3.94
CA GLU A 242 23.84 16.91 -4.02
C GLU A 242 24.18 17.44 -2.63
N LYS A 243 23.31 17.18 -1.65
CA LYS A 243 23.52 17.59 -0.26
C LYS A 243 24.73 16.89 0.36
N ALA A 244 24.91 15.59 0.13
CA ALA A 244 26.04 14.84 0.65
C ALA A 244 27.39 15.33 0.10
N LEU A 245 27.44 15.70 -1.18
CA LEU A 245 28.69 16.11 -1.85
C LEU A 245 29.00 17.60 -1.69
N LEU A 246 27.97 18.46 -1.72
CA LEU A 246 28.12 19.91 -1.85
C LEU A 246 27.45 20.71 -0.72
N ASN A 247 26.73 20.04 0.20
CA ASN A 247 25.94 20.66 1.25
C ASN A 247 24.90 21.67 0.71
N THR A 248 24.39 21.42 -0.49
CA THR A 248 23.31 22.20 -1.12
C THR A 248 22.15 21.30 -1.55
N SER A 249 20.97 21.90 -1.67
CA SER A 249 19.83 21.29 -2.35
C SER A 249 19.18 22.35 -3.24
N LEU A 250 19.09 22.08 -4.55
CA LEU A 250 18.71 23.09 -5.57
C LEU A 250 19.58 24.37 -5.48
N GLY A 251 20.86 24.21 -5.13
CA GLY A 251 21.78 25.34 -5.00
C GLY A 251 21.57 26.20 -3.74
N VAL A 252 20.70 25.80 -2.82
CA VAL A 252 20.54 26.43 -1.50
C VAL A 252 21.39 25.70 -0.47
N ASN A 253 22.31 26.40 0.17
CA ASN A 253 23.17 25.85 1.21
C ASN A 253 22.34 25.45 2.44
N GLN A 254 22.47 24.19 2.85
CA GLN A 254 21.60 23.57 3.85
C GLN A 254 21.92 24.03 5.29
N SER A 255 23.12 24.57 5.53
CA SER A 255 23.49 25.10 6.85
C SER A 255 23.08 26.56 7.05
N THR A 256 22.93 27.33 5.96
CA THR A 256 22.68 28.79 6.03
C THR A 256 21.35 29.22 5.44
N GLY A 257 20.68 28.36 4.66
CA GLY A 257 19.45 28.68 3.94
C GLY A 257 19.63 29.66 2.78
N LYS A 258 20.88 30.00 2.41
CA LYS A 258 21.18 30.98 1.36
C LYS A 258 21.49 30.30 0.03
N ALA A 259 21.03 30.90 -1.06
CA ALA A 259 21.43 30.50 -2.40
C ALA A 259 22.95 30.68 -2.59
N VAL A 260 23.58 29.71 -3.23
CA VAL A 260 25.00 29.72 -3.60
C VAL A 260 25.13 30.17 -5.05
N GLU A 261 26.14 30.98 -5.36
CA GLU A 261 26.45 31.39 -6.73
C GLU A 261 26.71 30.17 -7.61
N GLY A 262 26.03 30.08 -8.76
CA GLY A 262 26.11 28.92 -9.65
C GLY A 262 25.43 27.64 -9.12
N GLY A 263 24.72 27.71 -7.99
CA GLY A 263 24.13 26.55 -7.31
C GLY A 263 23.11 25.77 -8.15
N HIS A 264 22.51 26.40 -9.17
CA HIS A 264 21.62 25.72 -10.12
C HIS A 264 22.32 24.56 -10.87
N ARG A 265 23.66 24.54 -10.96
CA ARG A 265 24.43 23.47 -11.59
C ARG A 265 24.73 22.30 -10.65
N ASN A 266 24.56 22.46 -9.35
CA ASN A 266 25.06 21.50 -8.35
C ASN A 266 24.43 20.11 -8.50
N HIS A 267 23.11 20.04 -8.72
CA HIS A 267 22.42 18.75 -8.92
C HIS A 267 22.86 18.06 -10.24
N LEU A 268 23.05 18.81 -11.33
CA LEU A 268 23.58 18.27 -12.60
C LEU A 268 25.02 17.76 -12.44
N TRP A 269 25.84 18.47 -11.67
CA TRP A 269 27.19 18.03 -11.36
C TRP A 269 27.17 16.74 -10.53
N ALA A 270 26.30 16.66 -9.51
CA ALA A 270 26.14 15.46 -8.70
C ALA A 270 25.73 14.24 -9.55
N ILE A 271 24.75 14.40 -10.45
CA ILE A 271 24.35 13.36 -11.42
C ILE A 271 25.56 12.90 -12.24
N ASN A 272 26.32 13.85 -12.80
CA ASN A 272 27.48 13.54 -13.63
C ASN A 272 28.56 12.77 -12.88
N GLU A 273 28.85 13.14 -11.62
CA GLU A 273 29.85 12.42 -10.81
C GLU A 273 29.40 11.00 -10.45
N ILE A 274 28.13 10.79 -10.08
CA ILE A 274 27.62 9.44 -9.84
C ILE A 274 27.65 8.59 -11.12
N ASN A 275 27.21 9.15 -12.25
CA ASN A 275 27.21 8.44 -13.52
C ASN A 275 28.63 8.06 -13.99
N LYS A 276 29.65 8.88 -13.72
CA LYS A 276 31.06 8.53 -13.98
C LYS A 276 31.53 7.30 -13.21
N THR A 277 31.04 7.10 -11.98
CA THR A 277 31.35 5.90 -11.19
C THR A 277 30.57 4.67 -11.66
N GLY A 278 29.48 4.88 -12.40
CA GLY A 278 28.60 3.82 -12.90
C GLY A 278 27.44 3.47 -11.96
N GLY A 279 27.11 4.34 -11.00
CA GLY A 279 25.92 4.21 -10.15
C GLY A 279 26.17 4.53 -8.68
N ILE A 280 25.10 4.60 -7.89
CA ILE A 280 25.17 4.98 -6.47
C ILE A 280 26.03 4.00 -5.68
N GLU A 281 25.87 2.69 -5.91
CA GLU A 281 26.63 1.65 -5.21
C GLU A 281 28.14 1.80 -5.43
N ARG A 282 28.57 1.98 -6.69
CA ARG A 282 29.98 2.20 -7.03
C ARG A 282 30.52 3.53 -6.50
N ALA A 283 29.68 4.56 -6.41
CA ALA A 283 30.05 5.82 -5.77
C ALA A 283 30.32 5.64 -4.27
N CYS A 284 29.56 4.79 -3.58
CA CYS A 284 29.82 4.41 -2.19
C CYS A 284 31.13 3.61 -2.06
N GLU A 285 31.33 2.58 -2.89
CA GLU A 285 32.53 1.72 -2.86
C GLU A 285 33.83 2.48 -3.13
N SER A 286 33.81 3.43 -4.07
CA SER A 286 34.95 4.30 -4.39
C SER A 286 35.23 5.37 -3.33
N GLY A 287 34.32 5.53 -2.36
CA GLY A 287 34.39 6.58 -1.35
C GLY A 287 34.08 7.98 -1.88
N LEU A 288 33.47 8.11 -3.06
CA LEU A 288 32.95 9.41 -3.53
C LEU A 288 31.76 9.84 -2.66
N LEU A 289 30.79 8.94 -2.48
CA LEU A 289 29.63 9.16 -1.63
C LEU A 289 29.85 8.51 -0.25
N LYS A 290 29.91 9.32 0.81
CA LYS A 290 30.24 8.86 2.18
C LYS A 290 29.14 9.10 3.21
N SER A 291 28.02 9.70 2.79
CA SER A 291 26.92 10.14 3.64
C SER A 291 25.68 10.36 2.78
N GLY A 292 24.55 10.70 3.41
CA GLY A 292 23.24 10.83 2.77
C GLY A 292 22.39 9.58 2.95
N LEU A 293 21.10 9.70 2.66
CA LEU A 293 20.12 8.62 2.76
C LEU A 293 20.42 7.50 1.76
N MET A 294 20.83 7.83 0.52
CA MET A 294 21.17 6.84 -0.49
C MET A 294 22.40 6.02 -0.09
N TYR A 295 23.39 6.66 0.55
CA TYR A 295 24.54 5.96 1.13
C TYR A 295 24.13 4.99 2.25
N GLU A 296 23.25 5.42 3.16
CA GLU A 296 22.76 4.55 4.23
C GLU A 296 21.93 3.38 3.70
N CYS A 297 21.15 3.58 2.63
CA CYS A 297 20.40 2.51 1.97
C CYS A 297 21.35 1.43 1.42
N ILE A 298 22.42 1.82 0.72
CA ILE A 298 23.44 0.87 0.23
C ILE A 298 24.14 0.18 1.41
N ARG A 299 24.61 0.94 2.40
CA ARG A 299 25.36 0.41 3.55
C ARG A 299 24.56 -0.61 4.37
N LEU A 300 23.25 -0.41 4.50
CA LEU A 300 22.36 -1.25 5.29
C LEU A 300 21.64 -2.33 4.45
N GLY A 301 21.87 -2.37 3.13
CA GLY A 301 21.22 -3.32 2.24
C GLY A 301 19.71 -3.10 2.08
N ILE A 302 19.24 -1.85 2.19
CA ILE A 302 17.83 -1.49 2.00
C ILE A 302 17.48 -1.58 0.51
N HIS A 303 16.44 -2.35 0.20
CA HIS A 303 16.03 -2.55 -1.18
C HIS A 303 15.43 -1.25 -1.73
N THR A 304 16.10 -0.65 -2.72
CA THR A 304 15.75 0.67 -3.23
C THR A 304 15.44 0.62 -4.72
N VAL A 305 14.31 1.18 -5.13
CA VAL A 305 13.90 1.27 -6.54
C VAL A 305 13.69 2.73 -6.92
N LEU A 306 14.38 3.17 -7.97
CA LEU A 306 14.27 4.52 -8.53
C LEU A 306 13.46 4.48 -9.84
N ALA A 307 12.21 4.92 -9.79
CA ALA A 307 11.35 5.02 -10.97
C ALA A 307 11.52 6.38 -11.67
N GLY A 308 11.71 6.34 -12.99
CA GLY A 308 11.90 7.53 -13.80
C GLY A 308 10.62 8.35 -14.01
N SER A 309 10.80 9.62 -14.33
CA SER A 309 9.75 10.58 -14.65
C SER A 309 10.16 11.46 -15.83
N ILE A 310 9.18 12.02 -16.53
CA ILE A 310 9.40 12.94 -17.67
C ILE A 310 10.12 14.25 -17.30
N ARG A 311 10.28 14.54 -16.00
CA ARG A 311 10.99 15.73 -15.48
C ARG A 311 12.41 15.42 -15.02
N ASP A 312 12.90 14.20 -15.19
CA ASP A 312 14.20 13.84 -14.64
C ASP A 312 15.35 14.54 -15.37
N ASP A 313 16.19 15.23 -14.60
CA ASP A 313 17.50 15.70 -15.07
C ASP A 313 18.50 14.55 -15.02
N GLY A 314 19.25 14.33 -16.11
CA GLY A 314 20.18 13.20 -16.24
C GLY A 314 19.55 12.05 -17.06
N PRO A 315 19.01 11.00 -16.42
CA PRO A 315 18.93 10.71 -14.97
C PRO A 315 20.20 10.07 -14.40
N LEU A 316 20.18 9.72 -13.11
CA LEU A 316 21.13 8.75 -12.53
C LEU A 316 21.02 7.40 -13.27
N VAL A 317 22.14 6.71 -13.47
CA VAL A 317 22.15 5.39 -14.16
C VAL A 317 21.33 4.31 -13.45
N ASP A 318 21.10 4.46 -12.14
CA ASP A 318 20.29 3.57 -11.32
C ASP A 318 18.77 3.72 -11.57
N VAL A 319 18.34 4.75 -12.30
CA VAL A 319 16.92 5.06 -12.55
C VAL A 319 16.35 4.17 -13.66
N ILE A 320 15.22 3.53 -13.36
CA ILE A 320 14.45 2.75 -14.33
C ILE A 320 13.54 3.72 -15.10
N THR A 321 13.95 4.07 -16.32
CA THR A 321 13.21 5.02 -17.18
C THR A 321 11.96 4.43 -17.82
N ASP A 322 11.90 3.10 -17.97
CA ASP A 322 10.71 2.39 -18.44
C ASP A 322 9.69 2.27 -17.31
N CYS A 323 8.56 2.96 -17.43
CA CYS A 323 7.56 3.02 -16.36
C CYS A 323 6.86 1.67 -16.10
N VAL A 324 6.77 0.79 -17.09
CA VAL A 324 6.18 -0.54 -16.93
C VAL A 324 7.16 -1.44 -16.15
N GLN A 325 8.45 -1.37 -16.48
CA GLN A 325 9.48 -2.07 -15.71
C GLN A 325 9.61 -1.53 -14.29
N ALA A 326 9.54 -0.20 -14.12
CA ALA A 326 9.58 0.42 -12.80
C ALA A 326 8.38 0.00 -11.93
N GLN A 327 7.16 -0.05 -12.52
CA GLN A 327 5.98 -0.55 -11.83
C GLN A 327 6.15 -2.01 -11.41
N LYS A 328 6.69 -2.86 -12.29
CA LYS A 328 6.97 -4.26 -11.95
C LYS A 328 7.94 -4.38 -10.78
N LYS A 329 9.03 -3.59 -10.78
CA LYS A 329 9.98 -3.54 -9.67
C LYS A 329 9.38 -3.02 -8.37
N TYR A 330 8.44 -2.08 -8.43
CA TYR A 330 7.69 -1.66 -7.25
C TYR A 330 6.83 -2.81 -6.70
N ILE A 331 6.14 -3.57 -7.55
CA ILE A 331 5.33 -4.72 -7.12
C ILE A 331 6.22 -5.77 -6.43
N GLU A 332 7.35 -6.15 -7.04
CA GLU A 332 8.32 -7.09 -6.45
C GLU A 332 8.82 -6.61 -5.08
N ALA A 333 9.16 -5.31 -4.97
CA ALA A 333 9.66 -4.71 -3.75
C ALA A 333 8.62 -4.65 -2.61
N LEU A 334 7.33 -4.66 -2.93
CA LEU A 334 6.23 -4.58 -1.96
C LEU A 334 5.86 -5.94 -1.33
N GLU A 335 6.51 -7.03 -1.72
CA GLU A 335 6.29 -8.35 -1.13
C GLU A 335 6.63 -8.36 0.37
N ASP A 336 5.70 -8.88 1.18
CA ASP A 336 5.74 -8.91 2.65
C ASP A 336 5.73 -7.55 3.36
N VAL A 337 5.43 -6.47 2.65
CA VAL A 337 5.23 -5.14 3.27
C VAL A 337 3.90 -5.10 3.99
N ALA A 338 3.93 -4.71 5.27
CA ALA A 338 2.73 -4.54 6.10
C ALA A 338 2.43 -3.06 6.42
N VAL A 339 3.44 -2.19 6.36
CA VAL A 339 3.29 -0.72 6.53
C VAL A 339 3.98 0.02 5.40
N VAL A 340 3.32 1.05 4.86
CA VAL A 340 3.90 1.99 3.89
C VAL A 340 3.82 3.42 4.42
N LEU A 341 4.97 4.10 4.47
CA LEU A 341 5.11 5.52 4.79
C LEU A 341 5.29 6.32 3.51
N MET A 342 4.26 7.06 3.11
CA MET A 342 4.21 7.91 1.93
C MET A 342 4.47 9.37 2.32
N LEU A 343 5.67 9.88 2.02
CA LEU A 343 6.17 11.14 2.58
C LEU A 343 6.47 12.17 1.48
N ALA A 344 5.59 13.17 1.35
CA ALA A 344 5.74 14.33 0.47
C ALA A 344 6.05 13.98 -1.00
N SER A 345 5.39 12.96 -1.55
CA SER A 345 5.64 12.43 -2.90
C SER A 345 4.36 12.03 -3.63
N THR A 346 3.54 13.00 -4.07
CA THR A 346 2.20 12.73 -4.65
C THR A 346 2.19 11.63 -5.73
N LEU A 347 3.09 11.71 -6.72
CA LEU A 347 3.10 10.76 -7.84
C LEU A 347 3.41 9.33 -7.37
N HIS A 348 4.48 9.15 -6.61
CA HIS A 348 4.88 7.82 -6.16
C HIS A 348 3.92 7.28 -5.09
N SER A 349 3.38 8.13 -4.20
CA SER A 349 2.38 7.73 -3.21
C SER A 349 1.13 7.15 -3.88
N ILE A 350 0.59 7.84 -4.88
CA ILE A 350 -0.58 7.34 -5.63
C ILE A 350 -0.23 6.07 -6.41
N ALA A 351 0.95 6.03 -7.06
CA ALA A 351 1.38 4.85 -7.80
C ALA A 351 1.51 3.63 -6.88
N VAL A 352 2.12 3.77 -5.71
CA VAL A 352 2.26 2.69 -4.73
C VAL A 352 0.90 2.29 -4.16
N GLY A 353 0.04 3.24 -3.79
CA GLY A 353 -1.31 2.95 -3.27
C GLY A 353 -2.13 2.04 -4.18
N ASN A 354 -2.05 2.23 -5.50
CA ASN A 354 -2.72 1.40 -6.50
C ASN A 354 -2.17 -0.04 -6.62
N LEU A 355 -1.00 -0.31 -6.02
CA LEU A 355 -0.33 -1.61 -6.03
C LEU A 355 -0.49 -2.35 -4.69
N LEU A 356 -1.03 -1.68 -3.65
CA LEU A 356 -1.19 -2.27 -2.33
C LEU A 356 -2.47 -3.09 -2.23
N LYS A 357 -2.33 -4.19 -1.50
CA LYS A 357 -3.45 -4.92 -0.94
C LYS A 357 -4.10 -4.10 0.18
N GLY A 358 -5.42 -4.22 0.35
CA GLY A 358 -6.20 -3.52 1.38
C GLY A 358 -5.69 -3.72 2.81
N SER A 359 -5.11 -4.90 3.08
CA SER A 359 -4.53 -5.22 4.40
C SER A 359 -3.26 -4.44 4.75
N VAL A 360 -2.63 -3.75 3.80
CA VAL A 360 -1.39 -2.99 4.05
C VAL A 360 -1.72 -1.64 4.69
N LYS A 361 -1.24 -1.43 5.91
CA LYS A 361 -1.42 -0.18 6.66
C LYS A 361 -0.64 0.93 5.95
N THR A 362 -1.32 2.02 5.60
CA THR A 362 -0.74 3.08 4.77
C THR A 362 -0.84 4.42 5.49
N VAL A 363 0.27 5.16 5.57
CA VAL A 363 0.32 6.52 6.14
C VAL A 363 0.78 7.47 5.05
N CYS A 364 -0.05 8.44 4.71
CA CYS A 364 0.26 9.48 3.73
C CYS A 364 0.42 10.83 4.41
N VAL A 365 1.63 11.38 4.35
CA VAL A 365 1.99 12.68 4.93
C VAL A 365 2.33 13.65 3.81
N ASP A 366 1.58 14.73 3.72
CA ASP A 366 1.82 15.79 2.76
C ASP A 366 1.34 17.12 3.34
N ILE A 367 1.98 18.23 3.00
CA ILE A 367 1.48 19.57 3.38
C ILE A 367 0.26 19.94 2.54
N ASN A 368 0.12 19.34 1.35
CA ASN A 368 -1.00 19.51 0.45
C ASN A 368 -2.08 18.45 0.72
N GLU A 369 -3.20 18.90 1.25
CA GLU A 369 -4.41 18.10 1.52
C GLU A 369 -4.89 17.28 0.32
N SER A 370 -4.65 17.76 -0.92
CA SER A 370 -5.08 17.03 -2.11
C SER A 370 -4.37 15.70 -2.32
N THR A 371 -3.17 15.50 -1.77
CA THR A 371 -2.45 14.23 -1.93
C THR A 371 -3.15 13.10 -1.16
N PRO A 372 -3.36 13.19 0.18
CA PRO A 372 -4.13 12.17 0.90
C PRO A 372 -5.56 11.97 0.36
N LEU A 373 -6.24 13.05 -0.03
CA LEU A 373 -7.60 12.96 -0.58
C LEU A 373 -7.65 12.13 -1.87
N LYS A 374 -6.69 12.35 -2.78
CA LYS A 374 -6.59 11.59 -4.03
C LYS A 374 -6.28 10.11 -3.79
N LEU A 375 -5.49 9.80 -2.77
CA LEU A 375 -5.14 8.43 -2.41
C LEU A 375 -6.39 7.68 -1.91
N SER A 376 -7.16 8.28 -0.99
CA SER A 376 -8.41 7.69 -0.49
C SER A 376 -9.45 7.49 -1.60
N ASN A 377 -9.61 8.49 -2.49
CA ASN A 377 -10.54 8.42 -3.63
C ASN A 377 -10.18 7.37 -4.68
N ARG A 378 -8.97 6.81 -4.64
CA ARG A 378 -8.49 5.77 -5.57
C ARG A 378 -8.50 4.37 -4.96
N GLY A 379 -9.34 4.13 -3.97
CA GLY A 379 -9.56 2.80 -3.40
C GLY A 379 -8.64 2.45 -2.23
N SER A 380 -7.63 3.27 -1.92
CA SER A 380 -6.80 3.11 -0.72
C SER A 380 -7.50 3.69 0.53
N LYS A 381 -8.74 3.28 0.81
CA LYS A 381 -9.55 3.79 1.94
C LYS A 381 -8.94 3.48 3.32
N GLN A 382 -8.05 2.48 3.39
CA GLN A 382 -7.30 2.13 4.59
C GLN A 382 -6.15 3.11 4.92
N ALA A 383 -5.86 4.07 4.04
CA ALA A 383 -4.76 5.01 4.24
C ALA A 383 -5.13 6.11 5.24
N ILE A 384 -4.25 6.37 6.21
CA ILE A 384 -4.34 7.53 7.09
C ILE A 384 -3.70 8.73 6.39
N GLY A 385 -4.45 9.81 6.24
CA GLY A 385 -3.96 11.07 5.65
C GLY A 385 -3.61 12.11 6.71
N ILE A 386 -2.34 12.50 6.81
CA ILE A 386 -1.86 13.52 7.75
C ILE A 386 -1.41 14.76 6.98
N VAL A 387 -2.15 15.87 7.15
CA VAL A 387 -1.79 17.14 6.52
C VAL A 387 -0.86 17.92 7.43
N THR A 388 0.45 17.85 7.15
CA THR A 388 1.47 18.53 7.96
C THR A 388 2.80 18.66 7.20
N ASP A 389 3.70 19.46 7.77
CA ASP A 389 5.07 19.54 7.30
C ASP A 389 5.80 18.21 7.56
N VAL A 390 6.50 17.69 6.54
CA VAL A 390 7.17 16.38 6.61
C VAL A 390 8.32 16.37 7.63
N SER A 391 8.95 17.52 7.87
CA SER A 391 10.02 17.66 8.87
C SER A 391 9.45 17.53 10.28
N PHE A 392 8.32 18.20 10.55
CA PHE A 392 7.59 18.02 11.81
C PHE A 392 7.24 16.55 12.04
N PHE A 393 6.63 15.88 11.06
CA PHE A 393 6.27 14.46 11.16
C PHE A 393 7.47 13.57 11.48
N LEU A 394 8.54 13.68 10.69
CA LEU A 394 9.75 12.85 10.85
C LEU A 394 10.45 13.11 12.19
N SER A 395 10.46 14.35 12.67
CA SER A 395 11.09 14.69 13.97
C SER A 395 10.41 13.99 15.15
N ILE A 396 9.07 13.97 15.16
CA ILE A 396 8.29 13.31 16.21
C ILE A 396 8.38 11.79 16.06
N LEU A 397 8.30 11.28 14.82
CA LEU A 397 8.40 9.85 14.55
C LEU A 397 9.75 9.28 14.98
N ALA A 398 10.85 9.95 14.65
CA ALA A 398 12.19 9.53 15.07
C ALA A 398 12.32 9.51 16.60
N SER A 399 11.81 10.54 17.28
CA SER A 399 11.81 10.62 18.75
C SER A 399 11.01 9.47 19.38
N GLU A 400 9.82 9.16 18.87
CA GLU A 400 9.00 8.10 19.45
C GLU A 400 9.59 6.71 19.16
N LEU A 401 10.05 6.44 17.94
CA LEU A 401 10.69 5.16 17.60
C LEU A 401 11.92 4.89 18.49
N LYS A 402 12.71 5.92 18.77
CA LYS A 402 13.85 5.83 19.69
C LYS A 402 13.41 5.48 21.12
N LYS A 403 12.34 6.08 21.59
CA LYS A 403 11.77 5.80 22.92
C LYS A 403 11.28 4.35 23.01
N GLN A 404 10.52 3.89 22.01
CA GLN A 404 10.04 2.49 21.94
C GLN A 404 11.20 1.49 21.94
N GLN A 405 12.27 1.77 21.19
CA GLN A 405 13.46 0.90 21.15
C GLN A 405 14.17 0.83 22.52
N GLN A 406 14.24 1.93 23.26
CA GLN A 406 14.82 1.96 24.62
C GLN A 406 13.97 1.14 25.60
N GLU A 407 12.64 1.30 25.57
CA GLU A 407 11.71 0.57 26.43
C GLU A 407 11.77 -0.96 26.19
N CYS A 408 11.91 -1.40 24.93
CA CYS A 408 12.10 -2.81 24.60
C CYS A 408 13.42 -3.38 25.16
N VAL A 409 14.52 -2.61 25.07
CA VAL A 409 15.83 -3.02 25.59
C VAL A 409 15.81 -3.11 27.12
N GLU A 410 15.18 -2.16 27.81
CA GLU A 410 15.04 -2.18 29.27
C GLU A 410 14.17 -3.35 29.76
N SER A 411 13.06 -3.61 29.05
CA SER A 411 12.17 -4.75 29.33
C SER A 411 12.87 -6.10 29.15
N ALA A 412 13.71 -6.24 28.12
CA ALA A 412 14.51 -7.45 27.88
C ALA A 412 15.56 -7.68 28.98
N LYS A 413 16.20 -6.61 29.47
CA LYS A 413 17.14 -6.67 30.61
C LYS A 413 16.44 -7.11 31.90
N HIS A 414 15.26 -6.56 32.19
CA HIS A 414 14.49 -6.93 33.39
C HIS A 414 14.05 -8.40 33.38
N LYS A 415 13.61 -8.93 32.23
CA LYS A 415 13.24 -10.36 32.08
C LYS A 415 14.43 -11.32 32.22
N THR A 416 15.66 -10.85 31.96
CA THR A 416 16.87 -11.66 32.11
C THR A 416 17.31 -11.73 33.56
N ILE A 417 17.20 -10.63 34.31
CA ILE A 417 17.57 -10.55 35.74
C ILE A 417 16.61 -11.36 36.62
N GLN A 418 15.33 -11.49 36.26
CA GLN A 418 14.37 -12.32 37.02
C GLN A 418 14.50 -13.85 36.75
N LYS A 419 15.31 -14.26 35.78
CA LYS A 419 15.56 -15.69 35.46
C LYS A 419 16.89 -16.22 36.01
N THR A 420 17.70 -15.36 36.63
CA THR A 420 18.90 -15.67 37.42
C THR A 420 18.59 -15.47 38.89
#